data_AF-A0A0P4WSF5-F1
#
_entry.id   AF-A0A0P4WSF5-F1
#
_cell.length_a   1.000
_cell.length_b   1.000
_cell.length_c   1.000
_cell.angle_alpha   90.00
_cell.angle_beta   90.00
_cell.angle_gamma   90.00
#
_symmetry.space_group_name_H-M   'P 1'
#
loop_
_entity.id
_entity.type
_entity.pdbx_description
1 polymer ?
#
loop_
_entity_poly.entity_id
_entity_poly.type
_entity_poly.pdbx_seq_one_letter_code
_entity_poly.pdbx_strand_id
1 'polypeptide(L)'
;MAEASAIPGPSQGSGATQGYTDSQIITIMAEMWDLKLNPHEFQQMKPEFVQKVYYAFLKDIGVNLERLNQIPPQLLDSIQSTEDYIGAVRRSVLVSHMRNYFILIYNDDSFRLADIINPKPKRTRRFFAMICNFMLFTERFCKMAEEKEEEVNVLIERREKMNAKLQKLQQLISDRKVENTRSEVAKEEEIRRLDEKTREIEKCQEEKSALKGQLEELKLSLASLKTTKKAAELKVEEVKDEVQKLEGLVIQAGEQEEINRRKTKIALLKEDNQDWKHHLNLLQQRIKIKTSMKEKIDKIILVVQEIELERSKTEELKTSLEQKVLEISQLQEEIKNQDTQNMQLTENLKLVKTNSQSMLETWDCKKESLEMEIKEQKGVLEDLHRKLTEDDIAYSDGIDTIAELEMQIKHSKEKISNINAMVKENYKIMLNAVEEKNMDMNNTLSEVAECVEEFKKLVG
;
A
#
# COMPACT_ATOMS: atom_id res chain seq x y z
N MET A 1 -34.22 -30.05 2.08
CA MET A 1 -35.57 -30.50 1.69
C MET A 1 -36.09 -29.50 0.68
N ALA A 2 -35.74 -29.72 -0.58
CA ALA A 2 -36.05 -28.81 -1.68
C ALA A 2 -37.36 -29.27 -2.31
N GLU A 3 -38.36 -28.40 -2.32
CA GLU A 3 -39.56 -28.55 -3.13
C GLU A 3 -39.12 -28.65 -4.59
N ALA A 4 -39.40 -29.79 -5.22
CA ALA A 4 -39.22 -29.98 -6.65
C ALA A 4 -40.15 -29.00 -7.38
N SER A 5 -39.58 -27.88 -7.82
CA SER A 5 -40.23 -26.92 -8.71
C SER A 5 -40.59 -27.66 -9.99
N ALA A 6 -41.87 -28.02 -10.11
CA ALA A 6 -42.42 -28.62 -11.30
C ALA A 6 -42.30 -27.61 -12.44
N ILE A 7 -41.40 -27.91 -13.39
CA ILE A 7 -41.34 -27.24 -14.68
C ILE A 7 -42.77 -27.19 -15.24
N PRO A 8 -43.34 -26.01 -15.54
CA PRO A 8 -44.55 -25.95 -16.32
C PRO A 8 -44.18 -26.40 -17.73
N GLY A 9 -44.26 -27.71 -17.98
CA GLY A 9 -44.35 -28.21 -19.35
C GLY A 9 -45.50 -27.46 -20.06
N PRO A 10 -45.46 -27.31 -21.40
CA PRO A 10 -46.58 -26.74 -22.13
C PRO A 10 -47.83 -27.46 -21.64
N SER A 11 -48.72 -26.69 -20.98
CA SER A 11 -49.75 -27.22 -20.10
C SER A 11 -50.41 -28.42 -20.75
N GLN A 12 -50.36 -29.59 -20.11
CA GLN A 12 -51.16 -30.76 -20.48
C GLN A 12 -52.64 -30.54 -20.15
N GLY A 13 -53.17 -29.38 -20.52
CA GLY A 13 -54.60 -29.13 -20.64
C GLY A 13 -55.07 -29.89 -21.87
N SER A 14 -55.81 -30.96 -21.63
CA SER A 14 -56.56 -31.67 -22.67
C SER A 14 -57.39 -30.67 -23.50
N GLY A 15 -57.20 -30.69 -24.82
CA GLY A 15 -58.26 -30.32 -25.76
C GLY A 15 -58.32 -28.88 -26.28
N ALA A 16 -57.34 -28.00 -26.04
CA ALA A 16 -57.30 -26.70 -26.72
C ALA A 16 -55.90 -26.38 -27.27
N THR A 17 -55.59 -26.92 -28.45
CA THR A 17 -54.69 -26.19 -29.35
C THR A 17 -55.25 -24.77 -29.44
N GLN A 18 -54.53 -23.74 -28.96
CA GLN A 18 -54.86 -22.36 -29.27
C GLN A 18 -55.15 -22.32 -30.77
N GLY A 19 -56.40 -21.97 -31.12
CA GLY A 19 -56.88 -22.05 -32.49
C GLY A 19 -56.24 -20.94 -33.30
N TYR A 20 -54.99 -21.14 -33.72
CA TYR A 20 -54.36 -20.22 -34.66
C TYR A 20 -55.21 -20.18 -35.92
N THR A 21 -55.56 -18.97 -36.32
CA THR A 21 -56.15 -18.72 -37.63
C THR A 21 -55.12 -19.02 -38.72
N ASP A 22 -55.59 -19.31 -39.93
CA ASP A 22 -54.70 -19.57 -41.07
C ASP A 22 -53.69 -18.44 -41.27
N SER A 23 -54.15 -17.19 -41.12
CA SER A 23 -53.28 -16.03 -41.22
C SER A 23 -52.16 -16.04 -40.18
N GLN A 24 -52.46 -16.41 -38.93
CA GLN A 24 -51.44 -16.48 -37.88
C GLN A 24 -50.42 -17.58 -38.15
N ILE A 25 -50.87 -18.77 -38.57
CA ILE A 25 -49.96 -19.86 -38.93
C ILE A 25 -49.04 -19.43 -40.08
N ILE A 26 -49.62 -18.83 -41.13
CA ILE A 26 -48.85 -18.35 -42.28
C ILE A 26 -47.81 -17.30 -41.85
N THR A 27 -48.21 -16.31 -41.04
CA THR A 27 -47.31 -15.26 -40.55
C THR A 27 -46.16 -15.85 -39.73
N ILE A 28 -46.44 -16.68 -38.73
CA ILE A 28 -45.41 -17.29 -37.88
C ILE A 28 -44.43 -18.11 -38.73
N MET A 29 -44.95 -18.95 -39.65
CA MET A 29 -44.09 -19.77 -40.51
C MET A 29 -43.26 -18.95 -41.50
N ALA A 30 -43.80 -17.84 -42.00
CA ALA A 30 -43.08 -16.95 -42.90
C ALA A 30 -41.94 -16.22 -42.16
N GLU A 31 -42.20 -15.74 -40.93
CA GLU A 31 -41.21 -15.06 -40.08
C GLU A 31 -40.07 -16.01 -39.68
N MET A 32 -40.39 -17.26 -39.31
CA MET A 32 -39.38 -18.21 -38.82
C MET A 32 -38.50 -18.79 -39.92
N TRP A 33 -39.03 -19.04 -41.12
CA TRP A 33 -38.31 -19.79 -42.17
C TRP A 33 -38.06 -19.01 -43.48
N ASP A 34 -38.35 -17.71 -43.50
CA ASP A 34 -38.32 -16.86 -44.70
C ASP A 34 -39.04 -17.51 -45.91
N LEU A 35 -40.12 -18.25 -45.61
CA LEU A 35 -40.91 -18.93 -46.62
C LEU A 35 -42.01 -18.00 -47.11
N LYS A 36 -41.98 -17.69 -48.41
CA LYS A 36 -43.11 -17.04 -49.09
C LYS A 36 -44.27 -18.03 -49.24
N LEU A 37 -45.13 -18.12 -48.22
CA LEU A 37 -46.30 -18.98 -48.23
C LEU A 37 -47.47 -18.25 -48.92
N ASN A 38 -47.98 -18.82 -50.00
CA ASN A 38 -49.17 -18.31 -50.67
C ASN A 38 -50.43 -18.73 -49.85
N PRO A 39 -51.28 -17.79 -49.40
CA PRO A 39 -52.50 -18.12 -48.64
C PRO A 39 -53.43 -19.11 -49.37
N HIS A 40 -53.46 -19.06 -50.70
CA HIS A 40 -54.26 -19.98 -51.50
C HIS A 40 -53.69 -21.41 -51.48
N GLU A 41 -52.36 -21.57 -51.51
CA GLU A 41 -51.72 -22.90 -51.36
C GLU A 41 -51.92 -23.46 -49.96
N PHE A 42 -51.91 -22.60 -48.94
CA PHE A 42 -52.21 -22.97 -47.57
C PHE A 42 -53.66 -23.44 -47.38
N GLN A 43 -54.63 -22.84 -48.07
CA GLN A 43 -56.02 -23.31 -48.01
C GLN A 43 -56.20 -24.68 -48.67
N GLN A 44 -55.53 -24.90 -49.80
CA GLN A 44 -55.61 -26.16 -50.55
C GLN A 44 -54.81 -27.29 -49.90
N MET A 45 -53.78 -26.96 -49.10
CA MET A 45 -52.85 -27.91 -48.47
C MET A 45 -52.32 -28.94 -49.46
N LYS A 46 -51.77 -28.53 -50.61
CA LYS A 46 -51.23 -29.49 -51.57
C LYS A 46 -50.11 -30.34 -50.94
N PRO A 47 -49.97 -31.63 -51.29
CA PRO A 47 -48.94 -32.52 -50.73
C PRO A 47 -47.53 -31.93 -50.78
N GLU A 48 -47.16 -31.30 -51.89
CA GLU A 48 -45.85 -30.70 -52.12
C GLU A 48 -45.59 -29.52 -51.18
N PHE A 49 -46.62 -28.71 -50.94
CA PHE A 49 -46.57 -27.59 -50.01
C PHE A 49 -46.37 -28.08 -48.57
N VAL A 50 -47.16 -29.08 -48.15
CA VAL A 50 -47.08 -29.64 -46.79
C VAL A 50 -45.73 -30.28 -46.53
N GLN A 51 -45.20 -31.03 -47.51
CA GLN A 51 -43.86 -31.61 -47.44
C GLN A 51 -42.79 -30.52 -47.26
N LYS A 52 -42.85 -29.46 -48.08
CA LYS A 52 -41.90 -28.34 -48.01
C LYS A 52 -41.87 -27.70 -46.62
N VAL A 53 -43.04 -27.49 -46.01
CA VAL A 53 -43.14 -26.92 -44.65
C VAL A 53 -42.52 -27.85 -43.62
N TYR A 54 -42.79 -29.16 -43.67
CA TYR A 54 -42.18 -30.11 -42.73
C TYR A 54 -40.66 -30.24 -42.91
N TYR A 55 -40.15 -30.22 -44.14
CA TYR A 55 -38.71 -30.19 -44.37
C TYR A 55 -38.05 -28.92 -43.82
N ALA A 56 -38.67 -27.75 -44.00
CA ALA A 56 -38.16 -26.49 -43.46
C ALA A 56 -38.10 -26.53 -41.93
N PHE A 57 -39.16 -27.02 -41.29
CA PHE A 57 -39.18 -27.21 -39.85
C PHE A 57 -38.08 -28.16 -39.35
N LEU A 58 -37.94 -29.33 -39.98
CA LEU A 58 -36.91 -30.30 -39.57
C LEU A 58 -35.50 -29.74 -39.72
N LYS A 59 -35.23 -28.99 -40.80
CA LYS A 59 -33.95 -28.31 -41.01
C LYS A 59 -33.65 -27.33 -39.87
N ASP A 60 -34.64 -26.55 -39.47
CA ASP A 60 -34.51 -25.51 -38.46
C ASP A 60 -34.19 -26.08 -37.07
N ILE A 61 -34.81 -27.20 -36.70
CA ILE A 61 -34.45 -27.94 -35.47
C ILE A 61 -33.15 -28.76 -35.60
N GLY A 62 -32.36 -28.54 -36.67
CA GLY A 62 -31.03 -29.11 -36.86
C GLY A 62 -30.97 -30.50 -37.49
N VAL A 63 -32.06 -30.98 -38.11
CA VAL A 63 -32.03 -32.25 -38.85
C VAL A 63 -31.31 -32.05 -40.18
N ASN A 64 -30.30 -32.89 -40.44
CA ASN A 64 -29.59 -32.90 -41.71
C ASN A 64 -30.50 -33.43 -42.84
N LEU A 65 -30.93 -32.53 -43.73
CA LEU A 65 -31.81 -32.83 -44.86
C LEU A 65 -31.18 -33.76 -45.90
N GLU A 66 -29.86 -33.74 -46.06
CA GLU A 66 -29.16 -34.63 -46.99
C GLU A 66 -29.28 -36.08 -46.52
N ARG A 67 -29.08 -36.31 -45.21
CA ARG A 67 -29.31 -37.62 -44.59
C ARG A 67 -30.77 -38.05 -44.67
N LEU A 68 -31.70 -37.10 -44.59
CA LEU A 68 -33.14 -37.39 -44.69
C LEU A 68 -33.56 -37.82 -46.11
N ASN A 69 -32.84 -37.34 -47.12
CA ASN A 69 -33.09 -37.65 -48.53
C ASN A 69 -32.31 -38.87 -49.05
N GLN A 70 -31.41 -39.42 -48.24
CA GLN A 70 -30.66 -40.64 -48.54
C GLN A 70 -31.52 -41.88 -48.27
N ILE A 71 -31.39 -42.87 -49.16
CA ILE A 71 -31.94 -44.20 -48.91
C ILE A 71 -31.09 -44.84 -47.81
N PRO A 72 -31.69 -45.34 -46.71
CA PRO A 72 -30.97 -46.11 -45.71
C PRO A 72 -30.12 -47.21 -46.36
N PRO A 73 -28.83 -47.37 -45.99
CA PRO A 73 -27.94 -48.38 -46.58
C PRO A 73 -28.54 -49.79 -46.60
N GLN A 74 -29.34 -50.11 -45.58
CA GLN A 74 -30.00 -51.41 -45.43
C GLN A 74 -31.07 -51.69 -46.51
N LEU A 75 -31.58 -50.64 -47.18
CA LEU A 75 -32.57 -50.76 -48.26
C LEU A 75 -31.94 -50.85 -49.65
N LEU A 76 -30.67 -50.46 -49.78
CA LEU A 76 -29.99 -50.46 -51.08
C LEU A 76 -29.82 -51.88 -51.64
N ASP A 77 -29.68 -52.89 -50.78
CA ASP A 77 -29.52 -54.28 -51.20
C ASP A 77 -30.86 -54.96 -51.57
N SER A 78 -31.99 -54.46 -51.06
CA SER A 78 -33.32 -55.05 -51.25
C SER A 78 -34.11 -54.45 -52.43
N ILE A 79 -33.72 -53.28 -52.95
CA ILE A 79 -34.47 -52.55 -53.97
C ILE A 79 -33.87 -52.80 -55.36
N GLN A 80 -34.60 -53.52 -56.22
CA GLN A 80 -34.16 -53.87 -57.59
C GLN A 80 -34.10 -52.65 -58.54
N SER A 81 -34.92 -51.61 -58.30
CA SER A 81 -34.92 -50.36 -59.08
C SER A 81 -34.97 -49.17 -58.14
N THR A 82 -33.80 -48.60 -57.81
CA THR A 82 -33.69 -47.50 -56.84
C THR A 82 -34.53 -46.29 -57.25
N GLU A 83 -34.62 -45.98 -58.55
CA GLU A 83 -35.29 -44.77 -59.05
C GLU A 83 -36.80 -44.74 -58.79
N ASP A 84 -37.49 -45.87 -58.92
CA ASP A 84 -38.95 -45.95 -58.76
C ASP A 84 -39.39 -45.76 -57.29
N TYR A 85 -38.52 -46.11 -56.34
CA TYR A 85 -38.85 -46.10 -54.90
C TYR A 85 -38.31 -44.88 -54.14
N ILE A 86 -37.37 -44.11 -54.70
CA ILE A 86 -36.78 -42.92 -54.04
C ILE A 86 -37.86 -41.99 -53.49
N GLY A 87 -38.91 -41.71 -54.28
CA GLY A 87 -39.98 -40.81 -53.87
C GLY A 87 -40.80 -41.35 -52.69
N ALA A 88 -41.09 -42.65 -52.67
CA ALA A 88 -41.82 -43.29 -51.59
C ALA A 88 -40.98 -43.38 -50.30
N VAL A 89 -39.70 -43.73 -50.43
CA VAL A 89 -38.74 -43.81 -49.31
C VAL A 89 -38.59 -42.45 -48.63
N ARG A 90 -38.35 -41.37 -49.41
CA ARG A 90 -38.22 -40.00 -48.85
C ARG A 90 -39.45 -39.58 -48.06
N ARG A 91 -40.65 -39.84 -48.58
CA ARG A 91 -41.91 -39.54 -47.87
C ARG A 91 -42.04 -40.37 -46.60
N SER A 92 -41.70 -41.65 -46.63
CA SER A 92 -41.74 -42.51 -45.43
C SER A 92 -40.77 -42.07 -44.34
N VAL A 93 -39.55 -41.64 -44.70
CA VAL A 93 -38.58 -41.07 -43.76
C VAL A 93 -39.09 -39.76 -43.16
N LEU A 94 -39.67 -38.87 -43.98
CA LEU A 94 -40.28 -37.64 -43.50
C LEU A 94 -41.43 -37.91 -42.51
N VAL A 95 -42.31 -38.87 -42.80
CA VAL A 95 -43.38 -39.29 -41.88
C VAL A 95 -42.81 -39.75 -40.55
N SER A 96 -41.79 -40.59 -40.61
CA SER A 96 -41.11 -41.13 -39.44
C SER A 96 -40.58 -40.00 -38.54
N HIS A 97 -39.86 -39.02 -39.10
CA HIS A 97 -39.30 -37.92 -38.31
C HIS A 97 -40.37 -36.98 -37.74
N MET A 98 -41.38 -36.64 -38.53
CA MET A 98 -42.49 -35.79 -38.05
C MET A 98 -43.32 -36.49 -36.97
N ARG A 99 -43.62 -37.78 -37.14
CA ARG A 99 -44.32 -38.57 -36.13
C ARG A 99 -43.53 -38.60 -34.81
N ASN A 100 -42.23 -38.80 -34.87
CA ASN A 100 -41.36 -38.80 -33.69
C ASN A 100 -41.39 -37.47 -32.96
N TYR A 101 -41.28 -36.38 -33.72
CA TYR A 101 -41.36 -35.03 -33.17
C TYR A 101 -42.69 -34.82 -32.42
N PHE A 102 -43.83 -35.16 -33.04
CA PHE A 102 -45.14 -34.98 -32.41
C PHE A 102 -45.33 -35.90 -31.18
N ILE A 103 -44.81 -37.12 -31.21
CA ILE A 103 -44.80 -38.00 -30.03
C ILE A 103 -43.95 -37.40 -28.92
N LEU A 104 -42.74 -36.94 -29.23
CA LEU A 104 -41.82 -36.44 -28.21
C LEU A 104 -42.32 -35.17 -27.53
N ILE A 105 -42.75 -34.20 -28.32
CA ILE A 105 -43.06 -32.85 -27.82
C ILE A 105 -44.50 -32.77 -27.32
N TYR A 106 -45.43 -33.48 -27.98
CA TYR A 106 -46.87 -33.37 -27.71
C TYR A 106 -47.52 -34.67 -27.26
N ASN A 107 -46.79 -35.79 -27.19
CA ASN A 107 -47.34 -37.13 -26.95
C ASN A 107 -48.47 -37.49 -27.93
N ASP A 108 -48.42 -36.97 -29.17
CA ASP A 108 -49.41 -37.22 -30.23
C ASP A 108 -48.89 -38.25 -31.22
N ASP A 109 -49.32 -39.51 -31.06
CA ASP A 109 -49.01 -40.60 -31.98
C ASP A 109 -50.00 -40.68 -33.16
N SER A 110 -50.76 -39.63 -33.50
CA SER A 110 -51.75 -39.75 -34.57
C SER A 110 -51.18 -39.45 -35.96
N PHE A 111 -50.00 -38.86 -36.13
CA PHE A 111 -49.43 -38.48 -37.44
C PHE A 111 -49.14 -39.71 -38.33
N ARG A 112 -49.56 -39.70 -39.60
CA ARG A 112 -49.49 -40.84 -40.54
C ARG A 112 -49.03 -40.42 -41.95
N LEU A 113 -48.73 -41.40 -42.79
CA LEU A 113 -48.38 -41.18 -44.21
C LEU A 113 -49.45 -40.42 -45.00
N ALA A 114 -50.73 -40.62 -44.67
CA ALA A 114 -51.83 -39.88 -45.27
C ALA A 114 -51.72 -38.36 -45.06
N ASP A 115 -51.11 -37.91 -43.96
CA ASP A 115 -50.93 -36.48 -43.67
C ASP A 115 -49.90 -35.81 -44.59
N ILE A 116 -49.13 -36.61 -45.33
CA ILE A 116 -48.11 -36.15 -46.28
C ILE A 116 -48.57 -36.35 -47.73
N ILE A 117 -49.16 -37.51 -48.05
CA ILE A 117 -49.56 -37.86 -49.42
C ILE A 117 -50.93 -37.29 -49.79
N ASN A 118 -51.87 -37.27 -48.84
CA ASN A 118 -53.23 -36.76 -49.05
C ASN A 118 -53.67 -35.89 -47.84
N PRO A 119 -52.96 -34.78 -47.60
CA PRO A 119 -53.19 -33.91 -46.44
C PRO A 119 -54.63 -33.40 -46.40
N LYS A 120 -55.30 -33.61 -45.26
CA LYS A 120 -56.64 -33.06 -45.01
C LYS A 120 -56.50 -31.69 -44.37
N PRO A 121 -57.07 -30.60 -44.95
CA PRO A 121 -56.80 -29.23 -44.51
C PRO A 121 -56.96 -28.99 -43.01
N LYS A 122 -58.08 -29.42 -42.41
CA LYS A 122 -58.33 -29.27 -40.97
C LYS A 122 -57.28 -29.97 -40.10
N ARG A 123 -56.81 -31.14 -40.52
CA ARG A 123 -55.87 -31.96 -39.76
C ARG A 123 -54.44 -31.45 -39.91
N THR A 124 -54.02 -31.07 -41.11
CA THR A 124 -52.72 -30.46 -41.36
C THR A 124 -52.56 -29.15 -40.58
N ARG A 125 -53.61 -28.32 -40.52
CA ARG A 125 -53.63 -27.10 -39.70
C ARG A 125 -53.36 -27.38 -38.22
N ARG A 126 -53.90 -28.48 -37.67
CA ARG A 126 -53.62 -28.87 -36.28
C ARG A 126 -52.13 -29.14 -36.05
N PHE A 127 -51.49 -29.87 -36.96
CA PHE A 127 -50.06 -30.17 -36.87
C PHE A 127 -49.20 -28.92 -37.09
N PHE A 128 -49.59 -28.04 -38.00
CA PHE A 128 -48.92 -26.76 -38.19
C PHE A 128 -49.04 -25.86 -36.96
N ALA A 129 -50.22 -25.79 -36.33
CA ALA A 129 -50.43 -25.07 -35.08
C ALA A 129 -49.54 -25.60 -33.94
N MET A 130 -49.36 -26.93 -33.86
CA MET A 130 -48.41 -27.54 -32.93
C MET A 130 -46.98 -27.08 -33.23
N ILE A 131 -46.52 -27.15 -34.48
CA ILE A 131 -45.18 -26.67 -34.84
C ILE A 131 -45.01 -25.18 -34.49
N CYS A 132 -45.96 -24.32 -34.84
CA CYS A 132 -45.92 -22.90 -34.50
C CYS A 132 -45.80 -22.66 -32.99
N ASN A 133 -46.52 -23.41 -32.16
CA ASN A 133 -46.39 -23.33 -30.71
C ASN A 133 -44.98 -23.64 -30.22
N PHE A 134 -44.38 -24.72 -30.74
CA PHE A 134 -43.01 -25.08 -30.39
C PHE A 134 -42.01 -24.00 -30.80
N MET A 135 -42.14 -23.48 -32.02
CA MET A 135 -41.26 -22.45 -32.56
C MET A 135 -41.29 -21.15 -31.74
N LEU A 136 -42.48 -20.69 -31.36
CA LEU A 136 -42.64 -19.52 -30.50
C LEU A 136 -42.09 -19.78 -29.10
N PHE A 137 -42.19 -21.01 -28.58
CA PHE A 137 -41.59 -21.39 -27.31
C PHE A 137 -40.07 -21.35 -27.39
N THR A 138 -39.46 -21.94 -28.43
CA THR A 138 -38.01 -21.95 -28.61
C THR A 138 -37.45 -20.55 -28.82
N GLU A 139 -38.12 -19.69 -29.58
CA GLU A 139 -37.68 -18.30 -29.78
C GLU A 139 -37.65 -17.54 -28.45
N ARG A 140 -38.69 -17.67 -27.62
CA ARG A 140 -38.73 -17.05 -26.28
C ARG A 140 -37.63 -17.60 -25.39
N PHE A 141 -37.41 -18.91 -25.40
CA PHE A 141 -36.38 -19.55 -24.59
C PHE A 141 -34.97 -19.12 -25.02
N CYS A 142 -34.69 -19.06 -26.32
CA CYS A 142 -33.42 -18.56 -26.85
C CYS A 142 -33.18 -17.11 -26.44
N LYS A 143 -34.18 -16.24 -26.58
CA LYS A 143 -34.09 -14.85 -26.11
C LYS A 143 -33.79 -14.77 -24.61
N MET A 144 -34.46 -15.57 -23.78
CA MET A 144 -34.17 -15.63 -22.34
C MET A 144 -32.74 -16.12 -22.04
N ALA A 145 -32.24 -17.09 -22.80
CA ALA A 145 -30.88 -17.60 -22.65
C ALA A 145 -29.84 -16.55 -23.05
N GLU A 146 -30.05 -15.86 -24.18
CA GLU A 146 -29.21 -14.74 -24.64
C GLU A 146 -29.21 -13.58 -23.64
N GLU A 147 -30.37 -13.22 -23.09
CA GLU A 147 -30.48 -12.21 -22.02
C GLU A 147 -29.68 -12.60 -20.78
N LYS A 148 -29.69 -13.88 -20.39
CA LYS A 148 -28.93 -14.40 -19.25
C LYS A 148 -27.44 -14.46 -19.52
N GLU A 149 -27.04 -14.85 -20.72
CA GLU A 149 -25.64 -14.84 -21.15
C GLU A 149 -25.06 -13.42 -21.12
N GLU A 150 -25.83 -12.44 -21.61
CA GLU A 150 -25.44 -11.03 -21.55
C GLU A 150 -25.35 -10.50 -20.10
N GLU A 151 -26.29 -10.87 -19.23
CA GLU A 151 -26.24 -10.54 -17.80
C GLU A 151 -24.95 -11.08 -17.14
N VAL A 152 -24.58 -12.33 -17.44
CA VAL A 152 -23.35 -12.93 -16.95
C VAL A 152 -22.11 -12.21 -17.51
N ASN A 153 -22.09 -11.86 -18.80
CA ASN A 153 -20.99 -11.12 -19.40
C ASN A 153 -20.79 -9.74 -18.75
N VAL A 154 -21.87 -9.02 -18.46
CA VAL A 154 -21.81 -7.75 -17.73
C VAL A 154 -21.25 -7.92 -16.31
N LEU A 155 -21.62 -9.00 -15.61
CA LEU A 155 -21.06 -9.32 -14.30
C LEU A 155 -19.56 -9.63 -14.37
N ILE A 156 -19.11 -10.37 -15.39
CA ILE A 156 -17.68 -10.65 -15.63
C ILE A 156 -16.91 -9.34 -15.82
N GLU A 157 -17.36 -8.45 -16.70
CA GLU A 157 -16.69 -7.17 -16.93
C GLU A 157 -16.64 -6.31 -15.67
N ARG A 158 -17.73 -6.29 -14.90
CA ARG A 158 -17.81 -5.54 -13.65
C ARG A 158 -16.81 -6.09 -12.63
N ARG A 159 -16.72 -7.42 -12.49
CA ARG A 159 -15.76 -8.11 -11.64
C ARG A 159 -14.32 -7.78 -12.01
N GLU A 160 -13.97 -7.78 -13.30
CA GLU A 160 -12.63 -7.42 -13.78
C GLU A 160 -12.29 -5.96 -13.45
N LYS A 161 -13.21 -5.02 -13.72
CA LYS A 161 -13.05 -3.59 -13.37
C LYS A 161 -12.88 -3.40 -11.86
N MET A 162 -13.61 -4.15 -11.05
CA MET A 162 -13.54 -4.14 -9.59
C MET A 162 -12.17 -4.63 -9.08
N ASN A 163 -11.69 -5.75 -9.60
CA ASN A 163 -10.39 -6.33 -9.28
C ASN A 163 -9.24 -5.39 -9.64
N ALA A 164 -9.30 -4.74 -10.80
CA ALA A 164 -8.31 -3.73 -11.19
C ALA A 164 -8.29 -2.53 -10.22
N LYS A 165 -9.45 -2.09 -9.72
CA LYS A 165 -9.53 -1.03 -8.69
C LYS A 165 -8.97 -1.49 -7.35
N LEU A 166 -9.25 -2.73 -6.92
CA LEU A 166 -8.71 -3.32 -5.70
C LEU A 166 -7.18 -3.35 -5.73
N GLN A 167 -6.57 -3.82 -6.83
CA GLN A 167 -5.12 -3.83 -6.99
C GLN A 167 -4.51 -2.42 -6.91
N LYS A 168 -5.13 -1.43 -7.57
CA LYS A 168 -4.68 -0.03 -7.49
C LYS A 168 -4.75 0.54 -6.07
N LEU A 169 -5.82 0.27 -5.34
CA LEU A 169 -5.96 0.73 -3.95
C LEU A 169 -4.96 0.03 -3.01
N GLN A 170 -4.73 -1.27 -3.20
CA GLN A 170 -3.70 -2.00 -2.45
C GLN A 170 -2.31 -1.42 -2.67
N GLN A 171 -1.97 -1.08 -3.92
CA GLN A 171 -0.71 -0.42 -4.24
C GLN A 171 -0.62 0.96 -3.56
N LEU A 172 -1.68 1.77 -3.64
CA LEU A 172 -1.72 3.10 -3.03
C LEU A 172 -1.53 3.04 -1.51
N ILE A 173 -2.19 2.09 -0.83
CA ILE A 173 -1.99 1.86 0.61
C ILE A 173 -0.55 1.46 0.91
N SER A 174 0.07 0.61 0.08
CA SER A 174 1.46 0.21 0.24
C SER A 174 2.41 1.41 0.11
N ASP A 175 2.22 2.23 -0.92
CA ASP A 175 3.05 3.42 -1.18
C ASP A 175 2.92 4.43 -0.03
N ARG A 176 1.70 4.65 0.48
CA ARG A 176 1.43 5.53 1.63
C ARG A 176 2.09 5.02 2.91
N LYS A 177 2.12 3.70 3.15
CA LYS A 177 2.84 3.12 4.30
C LYS A 177 4.34 3.35 4.20
N VAL A 178 4.93 3.16 3.01
CA VAL A 178 6.37 3.40 2.79
C VAL A 178 6.71 4.87 3.02
N GLU A 179 5.89 5.80 2.52
CA GLU A 179 6.06 7.23 2.76
C GLU A 179 5.94 7.59 4.25
N ASN A 180 5.00 6.97 4.98
CA ASN A 180 4.87 7.17 6.42
C ASN A 180 6.13 6.70 7.17
N THR A 181 6.63 5.49 6.88
CA THR A 181 7.87 4.98 7.48
C THR A 181 9.06 5.87 7.16
N ARG A 182 9.18 6.36 5.92
CA ARG A 182 10.23 7.30 5.53
C ARG A 182 10.15 8.61 6.32
N SER A 183 8.94 9.12 6.54
CA SER A 183 8.71 10.32 7.35
C SER A 183 9.08 10.11 8.82
N GLU A 184 8.79 8.93 9.39
CA GLU A 184 9.19 8.58 10.76
C GLU A 184 10.71 8.50 10.92
N VAL A 185 11.42 7.90 9.95
CA VAL A 185 12.89 7.86 9.97
C VAL A 185 13.49 9.27 9.93
N ALA A 186 12.98 10.15 9.06
CA ALA A 186 13.43 11.55 9.00
C ALA A 186 13.18 12.31 10.32
N LYS A 187 12.07 11.99 11.01
CA LYS A 187 11.76 12.55 12.34
C LYS A 187 12.77 12.13 13.39
N GLU A 188 13.11 10.85 13.42
CA GLU A 188 14.10 10.31 14.36
C GLU A 188 15.50 10.94 14.14
N GLU A 189 15.89 11.17 12.88
CA GLU A 189 17.18 11.81 12.55
C GLU A 189 17.27 13.26 13.04
N GLU A 190 16.19 14.05 12.90
CA GLU A 190 16.18 15.43 13.41
C GLU A 190 16.14 15.50 14.94
N ILE A 191 15.42 14.59 15.61
CA ILE A 191 15.46 14.49 17.07
C ILE A 191 16.89 14.19 17.53
N ARG A 192 17.58 13.27 16.86
CA ARG A 192 18.97 12.93 17.18
C ARG A 192 19.92 14.13 16.99
N ARG A 193 19.73 14.94 15.94
CA ARG A 193 20.52 16.18 15.72
C ARG A 193 20.29 17.20 16.82
N LEU A 194 19.05 17.36 17.28
CA LEU A 194 18.72 18.23 18.40
C LEU A 194 19.40 17.79 19.70
N ASP A 195 19.41 16.50 19.99
CA ASP A 195 20.07 15.95 21.18
C ASP A 195 21.58 16.21 21.16
N GLU A 196 22.21 16.06 20.00
CA GLU A 196 23.64 16.34 19.82
C GLU A 196 23.97 17.82 20.07
N LYS A 197 23.14 18.73 19.53
CA LYS A 197 23.28 20.17 19.80
C LYS A 197 23.01 20.54 21.25
N THR A 198 22.09 19.86 21.91
CA THR A 198 21.83 20.08 23.34
C THR A 198 23.04 19.71 24.18
N ARG A 199 23.68 18.56 23.90
CA ARG A 199 24.92 18.13 24.58
C ARG A 199 26.10 19.08 24.34
N GLU A 200 26.24 19.61 23.12
CA GLU A 200 27.28 20.63 22.83
C GLU A 200 27.13 21.87 23.73
N ILE A 201 25.88 22.32 23.96
CA ILE A 201 25.61 23.45 24.85
C ILE A 201 25.90 23.11 26.31
N GLU A 202 25.48 21.94 26.79
CA GLU A 202 25.76 21.49 28.16
C GLU A 202 27.26 21.49 28.42
N LYS A 203 28.07 20.96 27.48
CA LYS A 203 29.53 20.99 27.58
C LYS A 203 30.10 22.41 27.62
N CYS A 204 29.63 23.31 26.76
CA CYS A 204 30.04 24.72 26.80
C CYS A 204 29.67 25.41 28.14
N GLN A 205 28.54 25.04 28.74
CA GLN A 205 28.12 25.58 30.05
C GLN A 205 28.98 25.04 31.20
N GLU A 206 29.37 23.77 31.14
CA GLU A 206 30.32 23.19 32.10
C GLU A 206 31.69 23.88 32.02
N GLU A 207 32.24 24.04 30.81
CA GLU A 207 33.52 24.73 30.58
C GLU A 207 33.48 26.19 31.09
N LYS A 208 32.40 26.93 30.79
CA LYS A 208 32.18 28.27 31.32
C LYS A 208 32.11 28.31 32.85
N SER A 209 31.46 27.32 33.46
CA SER A 209 31.33 27.24 34.92
C SER A 209 32.69 26.95 35.58
N ALA A 210 33.50 26.09 34.97
CA ALA A 210 34.86 25.81 35.40
C ALA A 210 35.75 27.07 35.32
N LEU A 211 35.71 27.81 34.21
CA LEU A 211 36.45 29.07 34.05
C LEU A 211 36.01 30.15 35.04
N LYS A 212 34.71 30.25 35.33
CA LYS A 212 34.21 31.13 36.40
C LYS A 212 34.77 30.75 37.77
N GLY A 213 34.85 29.46 38.08
CA GLY A 213 35.48 28.97 39.31
C GLY A 213 36.95 29.41 39.41
N GLN A 214 37.72 29.22 38.34
CA GLN A 214 39.12 29.65 38.26
C GLN A 214 39.27 31.18 38.40
N LEU A 215 38.38 31.96 37.79
CA LEU A 215 38.38 33.41 37.91
C LEU A 215 38.18 33.86 39.37
N GLU A 216 37.23 33.26 40.08
CA GLU A 216 36.99 33.61 41.49
C GLU A 216 38.16 33.21 42.38
N GLU A 217 38.79 32.07 42.13
CA GLU A 217 40.01 31.65 42.85
C GLU A 217 41.17 32.65 42.64
N LEU A 218 41.39 33.11 41.40
CA LEU A 218 42.39 34.13 41.10
C LEU A 218 42.05 35.50 41.69
N LYS A 219 40.78 35.89 41.74
CA LYS A 219 40.36 37.13 42.45
C LYS A 219 40.65 37.06 43.94
N LEU A 220 40.39 35.91 44.58
CA LEU A 220 40.72 35.69 45.99
C LEU A 220 42.24 35.74 46.21
N SER A 221 43.03 35.13 45.32
CA SER A 221 44.49 35.20 45.34
C SER A 221 45.01 36.63 45.15
N LEU A 222 44.44 37.40 44.22
CA LEU A 222 44.78 38.81 44.04
C LEU A 222 44.45 39.64 45.28
N ALA A 223 43.28 39.42 45.91
CA ALA A 223 42.89 40.10 47.13
C ALA A 223 43.87 39.83 48.27
N SER A 224 44.30 38.58 48.44
CA SER A 224 45.28 38.21 49.47
C SER A 224 46.67 38.80 49.20
N LEU A 225 47.15 38.78 47.96
CA LEU A 225 48.39 39.44 47.53
C LEU A 225 48.35 40.96 47.73
N LYS A 226 47.19 41.59 47.50
CA LYS A 226 47.01 43.03 47.73
C LYS A 226 47.08 43.38 49.21
N THR A 227 46.54 42.51 50.08
CA THR A 227 46.68 42.69 51.54
C THR A 227 48.10 42.45 52.03
N THR A 228 48.83 41.46 51.52
CA THR A 228 50.23 41.23 51.92
C THR A 228 51.15 42.35 51.42
N LYS A 229 50.94 42.84 50.19
CA LYS A 229 51.63 44.04 49.68
C LYS A 229 51.42 45.24 50.60
N LYS A 230 50.17 45.56 50.96
CA LYS A 230 49.88 46.66 51.88
C LYS A 230 50.55 46.49 53.25
N ALA A 231 50.59 45.26 53.78
CA ALA A 231 51.27 44.98 55.04
C ALA A 231 52.79 45.19 54.95
N ALA A 232 53.41 44.82 53.83
CA ALA A 232 54.82 45.08 53.57
C ALA A 232 55.11 46.58 53.40
N GLU A 233 54.27 47.31 52.64
CA GLU A 233 54.37 48.77 52.51
C GLU A 233 54.28 49.49 53.87
N LEU A 234 53.40 49.02 54.76
CA LEU A 234 53.28 49.55 56.12
C LEU A 234 54.55 49.33 56.95
N LYS A 235 55.14 48.14 56.89
CA LYS A 235 56.42 47.85 57.55
C LYS A 235 57.57 48.70 57.02
N VAL A 236 57.61 48.94 55.70
CA VAL A 236 58.61 49.81 55.08
C VAL A 236 58.48 51.24 55.63
N GLU A 237 57.26 51.76 55.77
CA GLU A 237 57.05 53.10 56.33
C GLU A 237 57.35 53.15 57.85
N GLU A 238 57.02 52.11 58.63
CA GLU A 238 57.37 52.00 60.05
C GLU A 238 58.90 52.04 60.28
N VAL A 239 59.68 51.28 59.50
CA VAL A 239 61.14 51.27 59.59
C VAL A 239 61.74 52.61 59.14
N LYS A 240 61.13 53.26 58.14
CA LYS A 240 61.54 54.58 57.66
C LYS A 240 61.28 55.68 58.69
N ASP A 241 60.18 55.60 59.43
CA ASP A 241 59.89 56.47 60.58
C ASP A 241 60.88 56.24 61.74
N GLU A 242 61.33 55.00 61.97
CA GLU A 242 62.42 54.71 62.92
C GLU A 242 63.76 55.31 62.48
N VAL A 243 64.08 55.26 61.18
CA VAL A 243 65.25 55.92 60.61
C VAL A 243 65.19 57.43 60.82
N GLN A 244 64.06 58.08 60.56
CA GLN A 244 63.90 59.53 60.82
C GLN A 244 64.01 59.89 62.31
N LYS A 245 63.50 59.05 63.22
CA LYS A 245 63.68 59.25 64.67
C LYS A 245 65.14 59.10 65.11
N LEU A 246 65.89 58.20 64.48
CA LEU A 246 67.32 58.01 64.75
C LEU A 246 68.19 59.11 64.10
N GLU A 247 67.75 59.69 62.98
CA GLU A 247 68.37 60.88 62.37
C GLU A 247 68.17 62.15 63.21
N GLY A 248 67.06 62.25 63.98
CA GLY A 248 66.79 63.38 64.89
C GLY A 248 67.65 63.47 66.15
N LEU A 249 68.51 62.48 66.45
CA LEU A 249 69.40 62.46 67.62
C LEU A 249 70.82 62.96 67.33
N VAL A 250 71.05 63.54 66.15
CA VAL A 250 72.36 64.01 65.69
C VAL A 250 72.36 65.55 65.58
N ILE A 251 72.92 66.17 66.63
CA ILE A 251 73.56 67.51 66.69
C ILE A 251 72.71 68.70 67.19
N GLN A 252 73.14 69.23 68.35
CA GLN A 252 73.43 70.65 68.68
C GLN A 252 74.19 70.62 70.03
N ALA A 253 75.47 70.95 70.23
CA ALA A 253 76.39 71.98 69.70
C ALA A 253 76.07 73.41 70.14
N GLY A 254 76.17 73.66 71.44
CA GLY A 254 76.37 75.00 72.01
C GLY A 254 77.15 74.88 73.31
N GLU A 255 78.48 75.06 73.25
CA GLU A 255 79.37 75.50 74.36
C GLU A 255 80.85 75.49 73.89
N GLN A 256 81.13 76.13 72.75
CA GLN A 256 82.48 76.35 72.22
C GLN A 256 82.90 77.83 72.36
N GLU A 257 82.49 78.51 73.43
CA GLU A 257 82.91 79.89 73.73
C GLU A 257 83.59 80.09 75.10
N GLU A 258 83.63 79.08 75.97
CA GLU A 258 84.29 79.18 77.29
C GLU A 258 85.78 78.77 77.28
N ILE A 259 86.35 78.48 76.08
CA ILE A 259 87.74 78.02 75.90
C ILE A 259 88.72 79.19 75.61
N ASN A 260 88.22 80.37 75.24
CA ASN A 260 89.08 81.50 74.84
C ASN A 260 89.43 82.49 75.96
N ARG A 261 88.98 82.29 77.21
CA ARG A 261 89.25 83.23 78.32
C ARG A 261 90.30 82.81 79.35
N ARG A 262 90.81 81.57 79.34
CA ARG A 262 91.76 81.07 80.37
C ARG A 262 93.20 80.84 79.88
N LYS A 263 93.59 81.43 78.74
CA LYS A 263 94.94 81.25 78.13
C LYS A 263 95.99 82.32 78.48
N THR A 264 95.71 83.32 79.33
CA THR A 264 96.64 84.46 79.52
C THR A 264 97.01 84.78 80.97
N LYS A 265 96.90 83.84 81.91
CA LYS A 265 97.36 84.09 83.29
C LYS A 265 97.63 82.81 84.08
N ILE A 266 98.69 82.07 83.75
CA ILE A 266 99.48 81.19 84.65
C ILE A 266 100.71 80.78 83.80
N ALA A 267 101.60 81.75 83.62
CA ALA A 267 102.89 81.57 82.96
C ALA A 267 104.05 81.41 83.97
N LEU A 268 103.79 81.23 85.26
CA LEU A 268 104.88 81.15 86.23
C LEU A 268 104.55 80.17 87.37
N LEU A 269 105.38 79.12 87.44
CA LEU A 269 105.72 78.22 88.56
C LEU A 269 105.21 76.75 88.48
N LYS A 270 106.04 75.89 87.86
CA LYS A 270 106.54 74.51 88.20
C LYS A 270 105.70 73.66 89.19
N GLU A 271 105.58 72.32 89.11
CA GLU A 271 106.64 71.29 89.00
C GLU A 271 106.03 69.85 88.89
N ASP A 272 106.77 68.90 88.32
CA ASP A 272 106.33 67.68 87.59
C ASP A 272 106.06 66.40 88.41
N ASN A 273 104.82 65.86 88.40
CA ASN A 273 104.57 64.39 88.49
C ASN A 273 103.14 63.90 88.11
N GLN A 274 102.39 64.59 87.23
CA GLN A 274 101.00 64.21 86.86
C GLN A 274 100.75 63.88 85.37
N ASP A 275 101.72 64.12 84.47
CA ASP A 275 101.47 64.12 83.02
C ASP A 275 101.18 62.75 82.38
N TRP A 276 101.77 61.67 82.87
CA TRP A 276 101.59 60.34 82.26
C TRP A 276 100.23 59.70 82.56
N LYS A 277 99.64 59.97 83.74
CA LYS A 277 98.28 59.52 84.07
C LYS A 277 97.22 60.23 83.24
N HIS A 278 97.46 61.49 82.86
CA HIS A 278 96.54 62.26 82.05
C HIS A 278 96.52 61.79 80.58
N HIS A 279 97.70 61.46 80.01
CA HIS A 279 97.79 60.98 78.63
C HIS A 279 97.14 59.60 78.41
N LEU A 280 97.25 58.69 79.39
CA LEU A 280 96.60 57.39 79.35
C LEU A 280 95.07 57.50 79.42
N ASN A 281 94.55 58.41 80.27
CA ASN A 281 93.11 58.66 80.38
C ASN A 281 92.52 59.30 79.11
N LEU A 282 93.27 60.21 78.46
CA LEU A 282 92.91 60.82 77.18
C LEU A 282 92.76 59.79 76.05
N LEU A 283 93.65 58.81 75.98
CA LEU A 283 93.59 57.75 74.95
C LEU A 283 92.48 56.72 75.23
N GLN A 284 92.25 56.36 76.50
CA GLN A 284 91.16 55.45 76.87
C GLN A 284 89.77 56.04 76.58
N GLN A 285 89.56 57.35 76.82
CA GLN A 285 88.32 58.01 76.44
C GLN A 285 88.12 58.10 74.92
N ARG A 286 89.19 58.38 74.15
CA ARG A 286 89.14 58.36 72.68
C ARG A 286 88.76 56.97 72.14
N ILE A 287 89.34 55.90 72.69
CA ILE A 287 89.02 54.53 72.29
C ILE A 287 87.56 54.19 72.62
N LYS A 288 87.08 54.53 73.82
CA LYS A 288 85.69 54.25 74.24
C LYS A 288 84.66 54.94 73.33
N ILE A 289 84.91 56.17 72.91
CA ILE A 289 84.06 56.91 71.96
C ILE A 289 84.08 56.22 70.58
N LYS A 290 85.26 55.85 70.08
CA LYS A 290 85.38 55.18 68.77
C LYS A 290 84.72 53.80 68.76
N THR A 291 84.84 53.01 69.84
CA THR A 291 84.18 51.70 69.94
C THR A 291 82.66 51.84 69.98
N SER A 292 82.14 52.80 70.75
CA SER A 292 80.70 53.08 70.79
C SER A 292 80.16 53.57 69.43
N MET A 293 80.96 54.36 68.70
CA MET A 293 80.58 54.81 67.35
C MET A 293 80.58 53.66 66.35
N LYS A 294 81.56 52.76 66.43
CA LYS A 294 81.63 51.55 65.60
C LYS A 294 80.42 50.64 65.81
N GLU A 295 80.05 50.36 67.06
CA GLU A 295 78.86 49.55 67.39
C GLU A 295 77.56 50.14 66.82
N LYS A 296 77.45 51.47 66.77
CA LYS A 296 76.31 52.16 66.16
C LYS A 296 76.32 52.05 64.64
N ILE A 297 77.49 52.20 64.01
CA ILE A 297 77.65 52.02 62.56
C ILE A 297 77.32 50.58 62.16
N ASP A 298 77.78 49.58 62.91
CA ASP A 298 77.49 48.17 62.66
C ASP A 298 75.97 47.89 62.77
N LYS A 299 75.26 48.51 63.73
CA LYS A 299 73.80 48.45 63.82
C LYS A 299 73.10 49.09 62.62
N ILE A 300 73.58 50.24 62.15
CA ILE A 300 73.02 50.91 60.97
C ILE A 300 73.19 50.03 59.73
N ILE A 301 74.35 49.41 59.55
CA ILE A 301 74.61 48.51 58.42
C ILE A 301 73.64 47.31 58.43
N LEU A 302 73.37 46.72 59.59
CA LEU A 302 72.40 45.62 59.72
C LEU A 302 70.98 46.05 59.31
N VAL A 303 70.53 47.23 59.75
CA VAL A 303 69.21 47.76 59.38
C VAL A 303 69.12 48.08 57.89
N VAL A 304 70.19 48.63 57.29
CA VAL A 304 70.23 48.89 55.83
C VAL A 304 70.14 47.58 55.04
N GLN A 305 70.81 46.53 55.47
CA GLN A 305 70.70 45.19 54.86
C GLN A 305 69.28 44.61 54.96
N GLU A 306 68.61 44.83 56.10
CA GLU A 306 67.21 44.41 56.30
C GLU A 306 66.25 45.19 55.39
N ILE A 307 66.49 46.50 55.20
CA ILE A 307 65.75 47.34 54.24
C ILE A 307 65.94 46.85 52.80
N GLU A 308 67.17 46.53 52.39
CA GLU A 308 67.44 45.99 51.04
C GLU A 308 66.77 44.64 50.82
N LEU A 309 66.76 43.77 51.82
CA LEU A 309 66.06 42.49 51.77
C LEU A 309 64.55 42.67 51.61
N GLU A 310 63.93 43.52 52.43
CA GLU A 310 62.48 43.80 52.34
C GLU A 310 62.11 44.53 51.06
N ARG A 311 62.98 45.41 50.54
CA ARG A 311 62.80 46.03 49.22
C ARG A 311 62.82 44.99 48.10
N SER A 312 63.75 44.03 48.14
CA SER A 312 63.80 42.94 47.16
C SER A 312 62.52 42.10 47.19
N LYS A 313 62.05 41.71 48.37
CA LYS A 313 60.76 40.98 48.54
C LYS A 313 59.57 41.79 48.02
N THR A 314 59.58 43.11 48.24
CA THR A 314 58.51 43.98 47.75
C THR A 314 58.49 44.05 46.21
N GLU A 315 59.65 44.08 45.56
CA GLU A 315 59.73 44.08 44.09
C GLU A 315 59.34 42.71 43.48
N GLU A 316 59.70 41.61 44.12
CA GLU A 316 59.23 40.26 43.75
C GLU A 316 57.70 40.14 43.88
N LEU A 317 57.12 40.65 44.97
CA LEU A 317 55.67 40.68 45.15
C LEU A 317 54.98 41.58 44.12
N LYS A 318 55.61 42.70 43.74
CA LYS A 318 55.08 43.62 42.73
C LYS A 318 55.08 42.98 41.33
N THR A 319 56.17 42.36 40.91
CA THR A 319 56.24 41.65 39.62
C THR A 319 55.26 40.48 39.56
N SER A 320 55.13 39.72 40.66
CA SER A 320 54.10 38.67 40.79
C SER A 320 52.67 39.23 40.70
N LEU A 321 52.40 40.37 41.34
CA LEU A 321 51.11 41.05 41.24
C LEU A 321 50.80 41.50 39.80
N GLU A 322 51.78 42.08 39.11
CA GLU A 322 51.65 42.52 37.71
C GLU A 322 51.35 41.32 36.79
N GLN A 323 52.02 40.19 36.99
CA GLN A 323 51.72 38.93 36.27
C GLN A 323 50.29 38.45 36.55
N LYS A 324 49.84 38.44 37.80
CA LYS A 324 48.47 38.03 38.17
C LYS A 324 47.40 38.97 37.62
N VAL A 325 47.67 40.28 37.56
CA VAL A 325 46.78 41.25 36.91
C VAL A 325 46.65 40.96 35.42
N LEU A 326 47.74 40.60 34.76
CA LEU A 326 47.72 40.23 33.34
C LEU A 326 46.93 38.94 33.10
N GLU A 327 47.13 37.89 33.90
CA GLU A 327 46.34 36.64 33.84
C GLU A 327 44.84 36.90 34.04
N ILE A 328 44.47 37.75 35.01
CA ILE A 328 43.06 38.12 35.23
C ILE A 328 42.48 38.84 34.01
N SER A 329 43.24 39.75 33.38
CA SER A 329 42.80 40.44 32.18
C SER A 329 42.56 39.47 31.02
N GLN A 330 43.45 38.50 30.83
CA GLN A 330 43.31 37.47 29.78
C GLN A 330 42.09 36.58 30.03
N LEU A 331 41.90 36.10 31.27
CA LEU A 331 40.73 35.28 31.62
C LEU A 331 39.41 36.06 31.51
N GLN A 332 39.41 37.35 31.80
CA GLN A 332 38.23 38.20 31.59
C GLN A 332 37.87 38.30 30.11
N GLU A 333 38.86 38.40 29.22
CA GLU A 333 38.64 38.41 27.79
C GLU A 333 38.15 37.04 27.27
N GLU A 334 38.74 35.94 27.76
CA GLU A 334 38.32 34.56 27.45
C GLU A 334 36.85 34.33 27.88
N ILE A 335 36.48 34.76 29.08
CA ILE A 335 35.10 34.66 29.59
C ILE A 335 34.15 35.49 28.73
N LYS A 336 34.55 36.68 28.31
CA LYS A 336 33.73 37.53 27.43
C LYS A 336 33.53 36.87 26.07
N ASN A 337 34.58 36.28 25.50
CA ASN A 337 34.49 35.53 24.26
C ASN A 337 33.57 34.31 24.40
N GLN A 338 33.71 33.53 25.48
CA GLN A 338 32.81 32.41 25.77
C GLN A 338 31.37 32.85 26.04
N ASP A 339 31.14 34.02 26.65
CA ASP A 339 29.79 34.58 26.83
C ASP A 339 29.16 34.93 25.48
N THR A 340 29.92 35.54 24.57
CA THR A 340 29.42 35.82 23.21
C THR A 340 29.13 34.53 22.44
N GLN A 341 30.00 33.51 22.55
CA GLN A 341 29.79 32.22 21.91
C GLN A 341 28.58 31.48 22.49
N ASN A 342 28.42 31.48 23.82
CA ASN A 342 27.25 30.90 24.47
C ASN A 342 25.96 31.62 24.08
N MET A 343 25.98 32.95 23.93
CA MET A 343 24.82 33.72 23.49
C MET A 343 24.42 33.34 22.06
N GLN A 344 25.38 33.25 21.14
CA GLN A 344 25.15 32.79 19.77
C GLN A 344 24.63 31.35 19.71
N LEU A 345 25.23 30.43 20.48
CA LEU A 345 24.77 29.04 20.56
C LEU A 345 23.36 28.92 21.15
N THR A 346 23.04 29.71 22.17
CA THR A 346 21.70 29.74 22.79
C THR A 346 20.65 30.26 21.82
N GLU A 347 20.97 31.31 21.05
CA GLU A 347 20.08 31.85 20.03
C GLU A 347 19.88 30.86 18.88
N ASN A 348 20.95 30.24 18.39
CA ASN A 348 20.88 29.16 17.40
C ASN A 348 20.05 27.98 17.91
N LEU A 349 20.21 27.56 19.17
CA LEU A 349 19.41 26.48 19.75
C LEU A 349 17.93 26.87 19.86
N LYS A 350 17.60 28.11 20.22
CA LYS A 350 16.21 28.59 20.19
C LYS A 350 15.63 28.54 18.77
N LEU A 351 16.39 28.98 17.78
CA LEU A 351 15.95 28.94 16.37
C LEU A 351 15.77 27.50 15.88
N VAL A 352 16.74 26.62 16.15
CA VAL A 352 16.65 25.20 15.76
C VAL A 352 15.53 24.50 16.52
N LYS A 353 15.31 24.80 17.80
CA LYS A 353 14.21 24.23 18.60
C LYS A 353 12.85 24.68 18.09
N THR A 354 12.68 25.96 17.78
CA THR A 354 11.42 26.47 17.22
C THR A 354 11.15 25.92 15.82
N ASN A 355 12.17 25.87 14.96
CA ASN A 355 12.06 25.24 13.64
C ASN A 355 11.75 23.74 13.76
N SER A 356 12.43 23.01 14.64
CA SER A 356 12.22 21.58 14.84
C SER A 356 10.84 21.30 15.42
N GLN A 357 10.37 22.11 16.37
CA GLN A 357 9.02 21.98 16.92
C GLN A 357 7.96 22.24 15.85
N SER A 358 8.15 23.27 15.02
CA SER A 358 7.29 23.50 13.86
C SER A 358 7.34 22.33 12.87
N MET A 359 8.51 21.77 12.58
CA MET A 359 8.64 20.58 11.73
C MET A 359 7.93 19.36 12.34
N LEU A 360 8.09 19.12 13.64
CA LEU A 360 7.41 18.06 14.39
C LEU A 360 5.90 18.18 14.29
N GLU A 361 5.35 19.37 14.51
CA GLU A 361 3.92 19.63 14.36
C GLU A 361 3.46 19.37 12.91
N THR A 362 4.21 19.82 11.91
CA THR A 362 3.87 19.53 10.50
C THR A 362 3.96 18.05 10.16
N TRP A 363 4.90 17.32 10.76
CA TRP A 363 5.04 15.88 10.58
C TRP A 363 3.95 15.09 11.28
N ASP A 364 3.56 15.49 12.49
CA ASP A 364 2.45 14.86 13.21
C ASP A 364 1.13 15.09 12.44
N CYS A 365 0.89 16.31 11.94
CA CYS A 365 -0.24 16.58 11.05
C CYS A 365 -0.17 15.76 9.75
N LYS A 366 1.02 15.62 9.14
CA LYS A 366 1.20 14.81 7.92
C LYS A 366 0.95 13.32 8.20
N LYS A 367 1.43 12.81 9.33
CA LYS A 367 1.20 11.44 9.79
C LYS A 367 -0.28 11.17 10.01
N GLU A 368 -0.97 12.01 10.79
CA GLU A 368 -2.41 11.89 11.01
C GLU A 368 -3.19 11.95 9.69
N SER A 369 -2.82 12.85 8.78
CA SER A 369 -3.42 12.93 7.44
C SER A 369 -3.22 11.65 6.63
N LEU A 370 -2.01 11.08 6.63
CA LEU A 370 -1.71 9.82 5.94
C LEU A 370 -2.43 8.63 6.58
N GLU A 371 -2.54 8.59 7.91
CA GLU A 371 -3.27 7.56 8.64
C GLU A 371 -4.78 7.62 8.37
N MET A 372 -5.36 8.83 8.31
CA MET A 372 -6.75 9.03 7.89
C MET A 372 -6.96 8.59 6.44
N GLU A 373 -6.06 8.95 5.52
CA GLU A 373 -6.15 8.54 4.11
C GLU A 373 -6.04 7.01 3.97
N ILE A 374 -5.14 6.36 4.71
CA ILE A 374 -5.04 4.89 4.76
C ILE A 374 -6.32 4.28 5.32
N LYS A 375 -6.91 4.87 6.37
CA LYS A 375 -8.15 4.37 6.97
C LYS A 375 -9.33 4.49 6.00
N GLU A 376 -9.44 5.61 5.31
CA GLU A 376 -10.46 5.84 4.28
C GLU A 376 -10.29 4.85 3.11
N GLN A 377 -9.06 4.69 2.59
CA GLN A 377 -8.77 3.74 1.53
C GLN A 377 -9.05 2.29 1.92
N LYS A 378 -8.78 1.91 3.19
CA LYS A 378 -9.17 0.60 3.73
C LYS A 378 -10.69 0.42 3.76
N GLY A 379 -11.44 1.44 4.18
CA GLY A 379 -12.91 1.39 4.15
C GLY A 379 -13.45 1.19 2.73
N VAL A 380 -12.90 1.91 1.75
CA VAL A 380 -13.26 1.73 0.33
C VAL A 380 -12.89 0.32 -0.15
N LEU A 381 -11.73 -0.21 0.26
CA LEU A 381 -11.29 -1.56 -0.09
C LEU A 381 -12.23 -2.63 0.49
N GLU A 382 -12.63 -2.49 1.74
CA GLU A 382 -13.60 -3.38 2.41
C GLU A 382 -14.97 -3.34 1.70
N ASP A 383 -15.47 -2.15 1.37
CA ASP A 383 -16.72 -2.00 0.61
C ASP A 383 -16.64 -2.61 -0.78
N LEU A 384 -15.50 -2.48 -1.47
CA LEU A 384 -15.27 -3.14 -2.75
C LEU A 384 -15.19 -4.67 -2.58
N HIS A 385 -14.55 -5.17 -1.52
CA HIS A 385 -14.49 -6.61 -1.27
C HIS A 385 -15.88 -7.20 -1.00
N ARG A 386 -16.71 -6.50 -0.21
CA ARG A 386 -18.11 -6.89 0.03
C ARG A 386 -18.89 -6.99 -1.28
N LYS A 387 -18.82 -5.95 -2.11
CA LYS A 387 -19.49 -5.92 -3.42
C LYS A 387 -18.95 -6.98 -4.39
N LEU A 388 -17.64 -7.27 -4.37
CA LEU A 388 -17.06 -8.35 -5.18
C LEU A 388 -17.61 -9.71 -4.73
N THR A 389 -17.76 -9.91 -3.43
CA THR A 389 -18.34 -11.14 -2.86
C THR A 389 -19.81 -11.29 -3.28
N GLU A 390 -20.58 -10.19 -3.26
CA GLU A 390 -21.96 -10.15 -3.77
C GLU A 390 -22.03 -10.47 -5.28
N ASP A 391 -21.16 -9.87 -6.08
CA ASP A 391 -21.08 -10.12 -7.53
C ASP A 391 -20.62 -11.57 -7.82
N ASP A 392 -19.71 -12.16 -7.01
CA ASP A 392 -19.27 -13.56 -7.12
C ASP A 392 -20.41 -14.55 -6.79
N ILE A 393 -21.25 -14.24 -5.79
CA ILE A 393 -22.46 -15.02 -5.49
C ILE A 393 -23.43 -14.97 -6.68
N ALA A 394 -23.72 -13.76 -7.19
CA ALA A 394 -24.61 -13.60 -8.34
C ALA A 394 -24.09 -14.32 -9.60
N TYR A 395 -22.77 -14.29 -9.82
CA TYR A 395 -22.13 -15.03 -10.90
C TYR A 395 -22.27 -16.55 -10.72
N SER A 396 -22.06 -17.06 -9.50
CA SER A 396 -22.25 -18.49 -9.19
C SER A 396 -23.70 -18.92 -9.44
N ASP A 397 -24.68 -18.14 -8.97
CA ASP A 397 -26.11 -18.41 -9.19
C ASP A 397 -26.47 -18.40 -10.69
N GLY A 398 -25.86 -17.49 -11.46
CA GLY A 398 -25.99 -17.43 -12.92
C GLY A 398 -25.43 -18.67 -13.61
N ILE A 399 -24.24 -19.14 -13.22
CA ILE A 399 -23.65 -20.39 -13.72
C ILE A 399 -24.53 -21.59 -13.39
N ASP A 400 -25.00 -21.68 -12.15
CA ASP A 400 -25.84 -22.80 -11.71
C ASP A 400 -27.14 -22.85 -12.54
N THR A 401 -27.72 -21.69 -12.83
CA THR A 401 -28.88 -21.57 -13.73
C THR A 401 -28.54 -22.05 -15.15
N ILE A 402 -27.40 -21.63 -15.72
CA ILE A 402 -26.96 -22.08 -17.04
C ILE A 402 -26.74 -23.61 -17.05
N ALA A 403 -26.07 -24.15 -16.05
CA ALA A 403 -25.80 -25.58 -15.92
C ALA A 403 -27.11 -26.39 -15.80
N GLU A 404 -28.11 -25.87 -15.09
CA GLU A 404 -29.44 -26.47 -15.03
C GLU A 404 -30.10 -26.50 -16.41
N LEU A 405 -30.07 -25.39 -17.16
CA LEU A 405 -30.60 -25.32 -18.52
C LEU A 405 -29.86 -26.28 -19.47
N GLU A 406 -28.54 -26.39 -19.37
CA GLU A 406 -27.75 -27.35 -20.16
C GLU A 406 -28.11 -28.81 -19.85
N MET A 407 -28.33 -29.13 -18.58
CA MET A 407 -28.77 -30.45 -18.15
C MET A 407 -30.16 -30.78 -18.72
N GLN A 408 -31.08 -29.81 -18.71
CA GLN A 408 -32.40 -29.95 -19.32
C GLN A 408 -32.31 -30.15 -20.84
N ILE A 409 -31.41 -29.45 -21.52
CA ILE A 409 -31.12 -29.63 -22.95
C ILE A 409 -30.58 -31.03 -23.21
N LYS A 410 -29.62 -31.52 -22.40
CA LYS A 410 -29.03 -32.85 -22.56
C LYS A 410 -30.08 -33.96 -22.37
N HIS A 411 -30.89 -33.87 -21.32
CA HIS A 411 -31.99 -34.81 -21.08
C HIS A 411 -32.97 -34.86 -22.26
N SER A 412 -33.30 -33.70 -22.81
CA SER A 412 -34.16 -33.60 -23.99
C SER A 412 -33.51 -34.24 -25.22
N LYS A 413 -32.20 -34.05 -25.44
CA LYS A 413 -31.44 -34.71 -26.51
C LYS A 413 -31.39 -36.23 -26.37
N GLU A 414 -31.25 -36.76 -25.16
CA GLU A 414 -31.27 -38.21 -24.90
C GLU A 414 -32.66 -38.80 -25.20
N LYS A 415 -33.74 -38.13 -24.79
CA LYS A 415 -35.10 -38.52 -25.17
C LYS A 415 -35.29 -38.54 -26.69
N ILE A 416 -34.80 -37.53 -27.41
CA ILE A 416 -34.81 -37.49 -28.89
C ILE A 416 -34.06 -38.70 -29.47
N SER A 417 -32.87 -38.99 -28.94
CA SER A 417 -32.05 -40.12 -29.41
C SER A 417 -32.75 -41.48 -29.22
N ASN A 418 -33.34 -41.71 -28.05
CA ASN A 418 -34.08 -42.94 -27.75
C ASN A 418 -35.29 -43.11 -28.68
N ILE A 419 -36.01 -42.04 -28.96
CA ILE A 419 -37.12 -42.07 -29.91
C ILE A 419 -36.62 -42.36 -31.32
N ASN A 420 -35.51 -41.75 -31.75
CA ASN A 420 -34.90 -42.04 -33.04
C ASN A 420 -34.50 -43.52 -33.17
N ALA A 421 -33.97 -44.13 -32.10
CA ALA A 421 -33.65 -45.56 -32.08
C ALA A 421 -34.92 -46.43 -32.19
N MET A 422 -35.95 -46.12 -31.40
CA MET A 422 -37.26 -46.80 -31.46
C MET A 422 -37.85 -46.75 -32.88
N VAL A 423 -37.61 -45.66 -33.59
CA VAL A 423 -38.23 -45.44 -34.89
C VAL A 423 -37.46 -46.07 -36.02
N LYS A 424 -36.13 -46.17 -35.91
CA LYS A 424 -35.35 -47.06 -36.76
C LYS A 424 -35.84 -48.50 -36.63
N GLU A 425 -36.11 -48.96 -35.41
CA GLU A 425 -36.62 -50.32 -35.19
C GLU A 425 -38.04 -50.51 -35.76
N ASN A 426 -38.95 -49.57 -35.51
CA ASN A 426 -40.30 -49.62 -36.10
C ASN A 426 -40.27 -49.58 -37.64
N TYR A 427 -39.34 -48.83 -38.23
CA TYR A 427 -39.16 -48.80 -39.68
C TYR A 427 -38.69 -50.16 -40.21
N LYS A 428 -37.75 -50.81 -39.51
CA LYS A 428 -37.27 -52.16 -39.83
C LYS A 428 -38.41 -53.19 -39.76
N ILE A 429 -39.23 -53.13 -38.71
CA ILE A 429 -40.42 -54.00 -38.58
C ILE A 429 -41.38 -53.80 -39.75
N MET A 430 -41.69 -52.55 -40.09
CA MET A 430 -42.60 -52.23 -41.20
C MET A 430 -42.03 -52.70 -42.54
N LEU A 431 -40.73 -52.54 -42.75
CA LEU A 431 -40.06 -53.01 -43.95
C LEU A 431 -40.17 -54.53 -44.10
N ASN A 432 -39.83 -55.28 -43.05
CA ASN A 432 -39.92 -56.74 -43.06
C ASN A 432 -41.35 -57.21 -43.38
N ALA A 433 -42.37 -56.55 -42.82
CA ALA A 433 -43.77 -56.87 -43.11
C ALA A 433 -44.18 -56.57 -44.57
N VAL A 434 -43.59 -55.54 -45.18
CA VAL A 434 -43.81 -55.23 -46.61
C VAL A 434 -43.10 -56.27 -47.49
N GLU A 435 -41.88 -56.66 -47.14
CA GLU A 435 -41.13 -57.71 -47.86
C GLU A 435 -41.85 -59.06 -47.80
N GLU A 436 -42.34 -59.46 -46.62
CA GLU A 436 -43.14 -60.67 -46.42
C GLU A 436 -44.40 -60.66 -47.31
N LYS A 437 -45.15 -59.56 -47.29
CA LYS A 437 -46.34 -59.42 -48.13
C LYS A 437 -46.03 -59.42 -49.63
N ASN A 438 -44.89 -58.86 -50.04
CA ASN A 438 -44.45 -58.90 -51.44
C ASN A 438 -44.05 -60.31 -51.87
N MET A 439 -43.42 -61.10 -50.98
CA MET A 439 -43.15 -62.52 -51.23
C MET A 439 -44.45 -63.31 -51.42
N ASP A 440 -45.43 -63.12 -50.54
CA ASP A 440 -46.76 -63.76 -50.67
C ASP A 440 -47.46 -63.38 -51.99
N MET A 441 -47.39 -62.10 -52.36
CA MET A 441 -47.96 -61.61 -53.62
C MET A 441 -47.25 -62.20 -54.84
N ASN A 442 -45.93 -62.35 -54.82
CA ASN A 442 -45.19 -62.98 -55.90
C ASN A 442 -45.49 -64.48 -56.02
N ASN A 443 -45.62 -65.18 -54.88
CA ASN A 443 -46.01 -66.59 -54.86
C ASN A 443 -47.40 -66.78 -55.48
N THR A 444 -48.38 -65.98 -55.06
CA THR A 444 -49.75 -66.03 -55.64
C THR A 444 -49.80 -65.66 -57.12
N LEU A 445 -48.99 -64.68 -57.57
CA LEU A 445 -48.85 -64.38 -59.00
C LEU A 445 -48.24 -65.55 -59.79
N SER A 446 -47.27 -66.26 -59.21
CA SER A 446 -46.68 -67.46 -59.81
C SER A 446 -47.70 -68.59 -59.94
N GLU A 447 -48.49 -68.86 -58.90
CA GLU A 447 -49.58 -69.84 -58.92
C GLU A 447 -50.62 -69.50 -60.00
N VAL A 448 -51.02 -68.22 -60.10
CA VAL A 448 -51.95 -67.76 -61.15
C VAL A 448 -51.34 -67.93 -62.55
N ALA A 449 -50.05 -67.63 -62.72
CA ALA A 449 -49.36 -67.83 -63.99
C ALA A 449 -49.31 -69.31 -64.40
N GLU A 450 -49.05 -70.22 -63.46
CA GLU A 450 -49.13 -71.67 -63.68
C GLU A 450 -50.53 -72.11 -64.09
N CYS A 451 -51.58 -71.66 -63.38
CA CYS A 451 -52.97 -71.95 -63.75
C CYS A 451 -53.33 -71.41 -65.15
N VAL A 452 -52.83 -70.23 -65.52
CA VAL A 452 -53.05 -69.65 -66.86
C VAL A 452 -52.35 -70.48 -67.93
N GLU A 453 -51.13 -70.97 -67.69
CA GLU A 453 -50.42 -71.86 -68.62
C GLU A 453 -51.07 -73.25 -68.72
N GLU A 454 -51.58 -73.81 -67.63
CA GLU A 454 -52.40 -75.04 -67.66
C GLU A 454 -53.69 -74.83 -68.47
N PHE A 455 -54.37 -73.69 -68.27
CA PHE A 455 -55.58 -73.35 -69.01
C PHE A 455 -55.29 -73.17 -70.51
N LYS A 456 -54.16 -72.55 -70.88
CA LYS A 456 -53.72 -72.46 -72.27
C LYS A 456 -53.50 -73.83 -72.91
N LYS A 457 -52.95 -74.81 -72.17
CA LYS A 457 -52.78 -76.20 -72.65
C LYS A 457 -54.10 -76.97 -72.82
N LEU A 458 -55.18 -76.54 -72.17
CA LEU A 458 -56.50 -77.15 -72.28
C LEU A 458 -57.35 -76.57 -73.41
N VAL A 459 -57.08 -75.33 -73.83
CA VAL A 459 -57.89 -74.60 -74.82
C VAL A 459 -57.23 -74.56 -76.21
N GLY A 460 -55.92 -74.81 -76.32
CA GLY A 460 -55.22 -75.09 -77.58
C GLY A 460 -55.01 -76.57 -77.78
#